data_AF-X6EL77-F1
#
_entry.id   AF-X6EL77-F1
#
_cell.length_a   1.000
_cell.length_b   1.000
_cell.length_c   1.000
_cell.angle_alpha   90.00
_cell.angle_beta   90.00
_cell.angle_gamma   90.00
#
_symmetry.space_group_name_H-M   'P 1'
#
loop_
_entity.id
_entity.type
_entity.pdbx_description
1 polymer ?
#
loop_
_entity_poly.entity_id
_entity_poly.type
_entity_poly.pdbx_seq_one_letter_code
_entity_poly.pdbx_strand_id
1 'polypeptide(L)' 'MGTTQLGVVLADEELDLLVAFLNSLTGEAPEVAYPILPSETATTPRPVTQISGK' A
#
# COMPACT_ATOMS: atom_id res chain seq x y z
N MET A 1 -1.46 -15.03 13.17
CA MET A 1 -0.55 -14.45 14.18
C MET A 1 -0.64 -15.15 15.53
N GLY A 2 -1.84 -15.36 16.10
CA GLY A 2 -2.01 -16.03 17.40
C GLY A 2 -1.25 -17.35 17.57
N THR A 3 -1.55 -18.36 16.75
CA THR A 3 -0.92 -19.69 16.90
C THR A 3 0.51 -19.73 16.36
N THR A 4 0.76 -19.09 15.21
CA THR A 4 2.06 -19.14 14.52
C THR A 4 3.17 -18.38 15.24
N GLN A 5 2.85 -17.28 15.94
CA GLN A 5 3.85 -16.43 16.60
C GLN A 5 3.88 -16.63 18.12
N LEU A 6 2.71 -16.89 18.75
CA LEU A 6 2.57 -16.92 20.21
C LEU A 6 2.06 -18.27 20.75
N GLY A 7 1.68 -19.21 19.88
CA GLY A 7 1.13 -20.50 20.30
C GLY A 7 -0.28 -20.43 20.91
N VAL A 8 -0.99 -19.31 20.73
CA VAL A 8 -2.32 -19.07 21.32
C VAL A 8 -3.42 -19.20 20.28
N VAL A 9 -4.47 -19.96 20.60
CA VAL A 9 -5.73 -19.95 19.86
C VAL A 9 -6.61 -18.86 20.46
N LEU A 10 -7.02 -17.89 19.65
CA LEU A 10 -7.94 -16.83 20.06
C LEU A 10 -9.37 -17.34 19.97
N ALA A 11 -10.20 -16.99 20.95
CA ALA A 11 -11.65 -17.17 20.85
C ALA A 11 -12.24 -16.18 19.83
N ASP A 12 -13.42 -16.49 19.28
CA ASP A 12 -14.06 -15.66 18.25
C ASP A 12 -14.29 -14.21 18.73
N GLU A 13 -14.68 -14.01 19.99
CA GLU A 13 -14.87 -12.68 20.58
C GLU A 13 -13.55 -11.90 20.72
N GLU A 14 -12.45 -12.57 21.07
CA GLU A 14 -11.12 -11.94 21.13
C GLU A 14 -10.62 -11.56 19.73
N LEU A 15 -10.95 -12.38 18.73
CA LEU A 15 -10.66 -12.11 17.33
C LEU A 15 -11.39 -10.85 16.86
N ASP A 16 -12.69 -10.73 17.16
CA ASP A 16 -13.52 -9.59 16.79
C ASP A 16 -12.99 -8.28 17.42
N LEU A 17 -12.63 -8.32 18.71
CA LEU A 17 -12.03 -7.17 19.40
C LEU A 17 -10.66 -6.79 18.82
N LEU A 18 -9.83 -7.78 18.45
CA LEU A 18 -8.55 -7.52 17.81
C LEU A 18 -8.74 -6.89 16.43
N VAL A 19 -9.69 -7.38 15.62
CA VAL A 19 -10.03 -6.79 14.33
C VAL A 19 -10.52 -5.35 14.49
N ALA A 20 -11.39 -5.09 15.48
CA ALA A 20 -11.85 -3.74 15.80
C ALA A 20 -10.68 -2.81 16.17
N PHE A 21 -9.75 -3.28 17.01
CA PHE A 21 -8.53 -2.55 17.34
C PHE A 21 -7.68 -2.25 16.10
N LEU A 22 -7.40 -3.24 15.24
CA LEU A 22 -6.58 -3.04 14.05
C LEU A 22 -7.22 -2.05 13.06
N ASN A 23 -8.54 -2.11 12.90
CA ASN A 23 -9.27 -1.15 12.07
C ASN A 23 -9.16 0.29 12.59
N SER A 24 -9.11 0.47 13.92
CA SER A 24 -8.94 1.78 14.55
C SER A 24 -7.59 2.45 14.27
N LEU A 25 -6.60 1.68 13.77
CA LEU A 25 -5.28 2.19 13.42
C LEU A 25 -5.24 2.87 12.05
N THR A 26 -6.33 2.84 11.28
CA THR A 26 -6.39 3.52 9.97
C THR A 26 -6.59 5.02 10.18
N GLY A 27 -5.54 5.80 9.92
CA GLY A 27 -5.60 7.26 9.95
C GLY A 27 -6.15 7.88 8.66
N GLU A 28 -6.32 9.20 8.68
CA GLU A 28 -6.66 9.97 7.48
C GLU A 28 -5.45 10.04 6.54
N ALA A 29 -5.65 9.61 5.28
CA ALA A 29 -4.63 9.76 4.25
C ALA A 29 -4.48 11.26 3.88
N PRO A 30 -3.26 11.76 3.62
CA PRO A 30 -3.09 13.14 3.23
C PRO A 30 -3.75 13.42 1.88
N GLU A 31 -4.28 14.63 1.71
CA GLU A 31 -4.71 15.11 0.40
C GLU A 31 -3.50 15.32 -0.51
N VAL A 32 -3.48 14.65 -1.67
CA VAL A 32 -2.42 14.78 -2.68
C VAL A 32 -2.95 15.54 -3.87
N ALA A 33 -2.50 16.78 -4.04
CA ALA A 33 -2.77 17.55 -5.25
C ALA A 33 -2.08 16.90 -6.46
N TYR A 34 -2.84 16.68 -7.54
CA TYR A 34 -2.29 16.05 -8.74
C TYR A 34 -1.26 16.98 -9.41
N PRO A 35 0.00 16.54 -9.63
CA PRO A 35 1.02 17.41 -10.19
C PRO A 35 0.74 17.67 -11.67
N ILE A 36 0.93 18.92 -12.09
CA ILE A 36 1.00 19.26 -13.51
C ILE A 36 2.43 18.99 -13.97
N LEU A 37 2.61 17.93 -14.76
CA LEU A 37 3.90 17.61 -15.36
C LEU A 37 4.20 18.57 -16.51
N PRO A 38 5.47 18.98 -16.71
CA PRO A 38 5.84 19.82 -17.83
C PRO A 38 5.68 19.05 -19.15
N SER A 39 5.37 19.78 -20.22
CA SER A 39 5.40 19.23 -21.57
C SER A 39 6.82 18.80 -21.95
N GLU A 40 6.94 17.72 -22.72
CA GLU A 40 8.21 17.30 -23.29
C GLU A 40 8.77 18.35 -24.26
N THR A 41 10.10 18.41 -24.37
CA THR A 41 10.81 19.23 -25.35
C THR A 41 11.46 18.35 -26.41
N ALA A 42 12.01 18.97 -27.46
CA ALA A 42 12.77 18.25 -28.49
C ALA A 42 13.97 17.46 -27.93
N THR A 43 14.48 17.83 -26.76
CA THR A 43 15.60 17.14 -26.10
C THR A 43 15.15 16.15 -25.02
N THR A 44 13.85 16.04 -24.74
CA THR A 44 13.33 15.03 -23.81
C THR A 44 13.52 13.63 -24.42
N PRO A 45 14.27 12.71 -23.77
CA PRO A 45 14.45 11.36 -24.29
C PRO A 45 13.11 10.65 -24.49
N ARG A 46 12.98 9.90 -25.59
CA ARG A 46 11.75 9.15 -25.88
C ARG A 46 11.59 7.95 -24.94
N PRO A 47 10.37 7.60 -24.54
CA PRO A 47 10.11 6.38 -23.78
C PRO A 47 10.59 5.14 -24.55
N VAL A 48 11.28 4.23 -23.87
CA VAL A 48 11.56 2.89 -24.39
C VAL A 48 10.42 1.96 -23.98
N THR A 49 9.63 1.51 -24.95
CA THR A 49 8.44 0.67 -24.69
C THR A 49 8.77 -0.82 -24.64
N GLN A 50 9.92 -1.24 -25.17
CA GLN A 50 10.43 -2.60 -25.10
C GLN A 50 11.96 -2.62 -24.98
N ILE A 51 12.48 -3.53 -24.16
CA ILE A 51 13.91 -3.81 -24.06
C ILE A 51 14.20 -4.98 -25.00
N SER A 52 14.76 -4.72 -26.18
CA SER A 52 15.12 -5.81 -27.10
C SER A 52 16.33 -6.55 -26.55
N GLY A 53 16.08 -7.66 -25.86
CA GLY A 53 17.10 -8.49 -25.21
C GLY A 53 16.60 -9.67 -24.38
N LYS A 54 15.29 -9.78 -24.11
CA LYS A 54 14.57 -11.00 -23.67
C LYS A 54 13.10 -10.89 -24.06
#